data_AF-A0AAV4UP52-F1
#
_entry.id   AF-A0AAV4UP52-F1
#
_cell.length_a   1.000
_cell.length_b   1.000
_cell.length_c   1.000
_cell.angle_alpha   90.00
_cell.angle_beta   90.00
_cell.angle_gamma   90.00
#
_symmetry.space_group_name_H-M   'P 1'
#
loop_
_entity.id
_entity.type
_entity.pdbx_description
1 polymer ?
#
loop_
_entity_poly.entity_id
_entity_poly.type
_entity_poly.pdbx_seq_one_letter_code
_entity_poly.pdbx_strand_id
1 'polypeptide(L)'
;MDSMGVWVSKGFSQNLTDNLARCRTERGFGLTLEDYKMDTCARCYIYLPSFAFVSYEKKLRYNPNTGMLYDVHTNTSCIADPDNTSHPVYDTFQSDLFARKWIACCRAALECCNKMQTDPLPPEDSLYCPRTWDGWQCWDDTKAGETASSPCLEHVYFRSEPSTCPSM
;
A
#
# COMPACT_ATOMS: atom_id res chain seq x y z
N MET A 1 -5.38 43.94 -16.21
CA MET A 1 -6.34 44.01 -15.09
C MET A 1 -7.52 43.14 -15.47
N ASP A 2 -7.30 41.86 -15.18
CA ASP A 2 -8.20 40.72 -14.93
C ASP A 2 -9.47 40.54 -15.76
N SER A 3 -9.35 39.61 -16.73
CA SER A 3 -10.48 38.86 -17.28
C SER A 3 -10.79 37.67 -16.37
N MET A 4 -12.04 37.59 -15.92
CA MET A 4 -12.61 36.47 -15.16
C MET A 4 -12.63 35.21 -16.02
N GLY A 5 -11.81 34.23 -15.67
CA GLY A 5 -11.87 32.87 -16.21
C GLY A 5 -12.89 32.05 -15.44
N VAL A 6 -14.05 31.80 -16.06
CA VAL A 6 -15.05 30.85 -15.61
C VAL A 6 -14.52 29.43 -15.83
N TRP A 7 -14.28 28.69 -14.76
CA TRP A 7 -14.07 27.24 -14.86
C TRP A 7 -15.43 26.55 -14.93
N VAL A 8 -15.91 26.31 -16.14
CA VAL A 8 -17.03 25.39 -16.38
C VAL A 8 -16.47 23.98 -16.26
N SER A 9 -16.80 23.27 -15.18
CA SER A 9 -16.66 21.82 -15.11
C SER A 9 -17.61 21.20 -16.13
N LYS A 10 -17.09 20.91 -17.34
CA LYS A 10 -17.81 20.10 -18.33
C LYS A 10 -18.06 18.72 -17.71
N GLY A 11 -19.34 18.41 -17.51
CA GLY A 11 -19.80 17.08 -17.15
C GLY A 11 -19.21 16.04 -18.10
N PHE A 12 -18.43 15.13 -17.53
CA PHE A 12 -17.91 13.98 -18.24
C PHE A 12 -18.96 12.86 -18.15
N SER A 13 -19.31 12.32 -19.30
CA SER A 13 -20.23 11.20 -19.47
C SER A 13 -19.77 10.01 -18.61
N GLN A 14 -20.58 9.65 -17.60
CA GLN A 14 -20.36 8.47 -16.78
C GLN A 14 -20.57 7.20 -17.63
N ASN A 15 -19.46 6.60 -18.09
CA ASN A 15 -19.49 5.25 -18.62
C ASN A 15 -19.61 4.25 -17.45
N LEU A 16 -20.40 3.19 -17.61
CA LEU A 16 -20.63 2.13 -16.61
C LEU A 16 -19.37 1.35 -16.13
N THR A 17 -18.17 1.76 -16.56
CA THR A 17 -16.88 1.27 -16.08
C THR A 17 -16.25 2.14 -14.98
N ASP A 18 -16.84 3.30 -14.66
CA ASP A 18 -16.27 4.33 -13.78
C ASP A 18 -16.64 4.17 -12.28
N ASN A 19 -17.35 3.10 -11.93
CA ASN A 19 -17.84 2.85 -10.56
C ASN A 19 -17.10 1.74 -9.82
N LEU A 20 -15.97 1.24 -10.33
CA LEU A 20 -15.13 0.36 -9.51
C LEU A 20 -14.42 1.23 -8.48
N ALA A 21 -14.87 1.19 -7.23
CA ALA A 21 -14.27 1.93 -6.12
C ALA A 21 -12.76 1.61 -6.08
N ARG A 22 -11.94 2.66 -6.22
CA ARG A 22 -10.48 2.54 -6.37
C ARG A 22 -9.78 2.79 -5.04
N CYS A 23 -8.68 2.09 -4.82
CA CYS A 23 -7.88 2.25 -3.60
C CYS A 23 -6.71 3.20 -3.84
N ARG A 24 -6.68 4.29 -3.08
CA ARG A 24 -5.69 5.35 -3.18
C ARG A 24 -4.33 4.89 -2.66
N THR A 25 -3.34 4.96 -3.53
CA THR A 25 -1.92 4.75 -3.18
C THR A 25 -1.32 6.01 -2.56
N GLU A 26 -0.23 5.89 -1.80
CA GLU A 26 0.55 7.03 -1.30
C GLU A 26 1.08 7.97 -2.40
N ARG A 27 1.17 7.47 -3.64
CA ARG A 27 1.56 8.24 -4.84
C ARG A 27 0.43 9.13 -5.36
N GLY A 28 -0.76 9.08 -4.75
CA GLY A 28 -1.89 9.96 -5.04
C GLY A 28 -2.84 9.50 -6.14
N PHE A 29 -2.60 8.32 -6.75
CA PHE A 29 -3.52 7.74 -7.73
C PHE A 29 -4.21 6.49 -7.18
N GLY A 30 -5.40 6.17 -7.72
CA GLY A 30 -6.20 5.01 -7.34
C GLY A 30 -5.93 3.79 -8.20
N LEU A 31 -5.93 2.60 -7.60
CA LEU A 31 -5.83 1.28 -8.25
C LEU A 31 -7.12 0.47 -8.08
N THR A 32 -7.34 -0.53 -8.94
CA THR A 32 -8.36 -1.57 -8.68
C THR A 32 -7.94 -2.40 -7.47
N LEU A 33 -8.84 -3.15 -6.82
CA LEU A 33 -8.47 -3.99 -5.68
C LEU A 33 -7.36 -5.00 -6.04
N GLU A 34 -7.42 -5.60 -7.22
CA GLU A 34 -6.42 -6.57 -7.68
C GLU A 34 -5.06 -5.92 -7.92
N ASP A 35 -5.02 -4.81 -8.66
CA ASP A 35 -3.78 -4.06 -8.88
C ASP A 35 -3.20 -3.53 -7.57
N TYR A 36 -4.07 -3.10 -6.67
CA TYR A 36 -3.69 -2.62 -5.34
C TYR A 36 -3.11 -3.76 -4.49
N LYS A 37 -3.71 -4.95 -4.50
CA LYS A 37 -3.18 -6.15 -3.84
C LYS A 37 -1.76 -6.44 -4.33
N MET A 38 -1.58 -6.53 -5.65
CA MET A 38 -0.26 -6.82 -6.25
C MET A 38 0.79 -5.75 -5.89
N ASP A 39 0.45 -4.47 -6.08
CA ASP A 39 1.35 -3.35 -5.83
C ASP A 39 1.74 -3.25 -4.36
N THR A 40 0.76 -3.24 -3.45
CA THR A 40 1.04 -3.07 -2.02
C THR A 40 1.75 -4.26 -1.42
N CYS A 41 1.47 -5.49 -1.86
CA CYS A 41 2.21 -6.65 -1.40
C CYS A 41 3.66 -6.70 -1.88
N ALA A 42 3.93 -6.29 -3.13
CA ALA A 42 5.29 -6.17 -3.62
C ALA A 42 6.05 -5.07 -2.86
N ARG A 43 5.36 -4.01 -2.44
CA ARG A 43 5.94 -2.91 -1.65
C ARG A 43 6.21 -3.33 -0.20
N CYS A 44 5.26 -4.01 0.45
CA CYS A 44 5.45 -4.65 1.74
C CYS A 44 6.69 -5.55 1.76
N TYR A 45 6.95 -6.30 0.68
CA TYR A 45 8.15 -7.10 0.54
C TYR A 45 9.42 -6.26 0.56
N ILE A 46 9.51 -5.20 -0.27
CA ILE A 46 10.75 -4.40 -0.35
C ILE A 46 11.00 -3.54 0.89
N TYR A 47 9.95 -3.22 1.66
CA TYR A 47 10.07 -2.52 2.93
C TYR A 47 10.77 -3.38 4.00
N LEU A 48 10.73 -4.70 3.91
CA LEU A 48 11.47 -5.53 4.86
C LEU A 48 12.98 -5.27 4.80
N PRO A 49 13.68 -5.33 5.94
CA PRO A 49 15.12 -5.08 6.01
C PRO A 49 15.89 -6.21 5.32
N SER A 50 17.14 -5.98 4.91
CA SER A 50 17.93 -6.99 4.19
C SER A 50 18.12 -8.29 4.97
N PHE A 51 18.20 -8.25 6.30
CA PHE A 51 18.32 -9.44 7.15
C PHE A 51 17.03 -10.29 7.23
N ALA A 52 15.92 -9.79 6.68
CA ALA A 52 14.69 -10.58 6.57
C ALA A 52 14.78 -11.66 5.48
N PHE A 53 15.83 -11.64 4.67
CA PHE A 53 16.02 -12.50 3.52
C PHE A 53 17.22 -13.43 3.71
N VAL A 54 17.15 -14.63 3.14
CA VAL A 54 18.21 -15.66 3.23
C VAL A 54 19.58 -15.15 2.75
N SER A 55 19.58 -14.22 1.80
CA SER A 55 20.77 -13.51 1.35
C SER A 55 20.37 -12.22 0.62
N TYR A 56 21.34 -11.32 0.40
CA TYR A 56 21.10 -10.08 -0.33
C TYR A 56 20.73 -10.35 -1.81
N GLU A 57 21.32 -11.38 -2.41
CA GLU A 57 21.10 -11.81 -3.79
C GLU A 57 19.72 -12.43 -3.98
N LYS A 58 19.16 -13.03 -2.93
CA LYS A 58 17.81 -13.61 -2.95
C LYS A 58 16.71 -12.57 -2.71
N LYS A 59 17.04 -11.35 -2.26
CA LYS A 59 16.05 -10.27 -2.12
C LYS A 59 15.64 -9.76 -3.50
N LEU A 60 14.37 -9.93 -3.85
CA LEU A 60 13.79 -9.45 -5.10
C LEU A 60 13.71 -7.91 -5.14
N ARG A 61 13.54 -7.35 -6.33
CA ARG A 61 13.35 -5.90 -6.56
C ARG A 61 11.92 -5.61 -6.99
N TYR A 62 11.43 -4.42 -6.67
CA TYR A 62 10.10 -3.94 -7.08
C TYR A 62 10.22 -3.17 -8.39
N ASN A 63 9.31 -3.45 -9.33
CA ASN A 63 9.19 -2.72 -10.58
C ASN A 63 8.01 -1.74 -10.49
N PRO A 64 8.26 -0.42 -10.47
CA PRO A 64 7.20 0.58 -10.31
C PRO A 64 6.27 0.69 -11.52
N ASN A 65 6.68 0.19 -12.69
CA ASN A 65 5.87 0.24 -13.90
C ASN A 65 4.84 -0.88 -13.94
N THR A 66 5.12 -2.02 -13.29
CA THR A 66 4.25 -3.20 -13.31
C THR A 66 3.61 -3.51 -11.96
N GLY A 67 4.12 -2.95 -10.87
CA GLY A 67 3.69 -3.30 -9.51
C GLY A 67 4.19 -4.67 -9.03
N MET A 68 5.05 -5.34 -9.81
CA MET A 68 5.52 -6.70 -9.53
C MET A 68 6.90 -6.75 -8.89
N LEU A 69 7.24 -7.89 -8.30
CA LEU A 69 8.61 -8.22 -7.91
C LEU A 69 9.35 -8.86 -9.09
N TYR A 70 10.66 -8.72 -9.13
CA TYR A 70 11.51 -9.42 -10.09
C TYR A 70 12.87 -9.77 -9.50
N ASP A 71 13.44 -10.86 -10.01
CA ASP A 71 14.80 -11.28 -9.72
C ASP A 71 15.77 -10.58 -10.70
N VAL A 72 16.78 -9.89 -10.17
CA VAL A 72 17.76 -9.13 -10.96
C VAL A 72 18.70 -10.05 -11.74
N HIS A 73 18.94 -11.27 -11.26
CA HIS A 73 19.87 -12.21 -11.87
C HIS A 73 19.24 -12.98 -13.02
N THR A 74 17.97 -13.38 -12.87
CA THR A 74 17.23 -14.14 -13.89
C THR A 74 16.32 -13.27 -14.75
N ASN A 75 16.13 -12.00 -14.36
CA ASN A 75 15.17 -11.07 -14.96
C ASN A 75 13.73 -11.63 -15.01
N THR A 76 13.40 -12.54 -14.09
CA THR A 76 12.08 -13.17 -14.00
C THR A 76 11.20 -12.36 -13.06
N SER A 77 10.03 -11.93 -13.55
CA SER A 77 9.01 -11.27 -12.74
C SER A 77 8.13 -12.27 -12.02
N CYS A 78 7.64 -11.91 -10.83
CA CYS A 78 6.77 -12.76 -10.04
C CYS A 78 5.75 -11.91 -9.27
N ILE A 79 4.59 -12.49 -8.99
CA ILE A 79 3.48 -11.82 -8.31
C ILE A 79 3.74 -11.90 -6.81
N ALA A 80 3.57 -10.79 -6.09
CA ALA A 80 3.64 -10.79 -4.64
C ALA A 80 2.31 -11.26 -4.04
N ASP A 81 1.96 -12.54 -4.21
CA ASP A 81 0.70 -13.09 -3.68
C ASP A 81 0.90 -13.65 -2.26
N PRO A 82 0.36 -12.99 -1.21
CA PRO A 82 0.52 -13.45 0.16
C PRO A 82 -0.26 -14.75 0.44
N ASP A 83 -1.24 -15.10 -0.38
CA ASP A 83 -2.09 -16.29 -0.15
C ASP A 83 -1.48 -17.56 -0.77
N ASN A 84 -0.46 -17.42 -1.61
CA ASN A 84 0.23 -18.54 -2.26
C ASN A 84 1.59 -18.82 -1.61
N THR A 85 1.58 -19.65 -0.56
CA THR A 85 2.80 -20.05 0.19
C THR A 85 3.78 -20.91 -0.61
N SER A 86 3.38 -21.40 -1.79
CA SER A 86 4.25 -22.19 -2.69
C SER A 86 4.99 -21.31 -3.71
N HIS A 87 4.88 -19.99 -3.60
CA HIS A 87 5.44 -19.03 -4.55
C HIS A 87 6.93 -18.73 -4.26
N PRO A 88 7.79 -18.49 -5.27
CA PRO A 88 9.24 -18.23 -5.09
C PRO A 88 9.59 -17.08 -4.14
N VAL A 89 8.65 -16.17 -3.89
CA VAL A 89 8.79 -15.07 -2.91
C VAL A 89 8.98 -15.61 -1.49
N TYR A 90 8.29 -16.69 -1.12
CA TYR A 90 8.38 -17.28 0.21
C TYR A 90 9.78 -17.85 0.51
N ASP A 91 10.39 -18.49 -0.49
CA ASP A 91 11.73 -19.06 -0.39
C ASP A 91 12.84 -18.01 -0.21
N THR A 92 12.52 -16.72 -0.37
CA THR A 92 13.47 -15.64 -0.16
C THR A 92 13.63 -15.27 1.31
N PHE A 93 12.66 -15.59 2.17
CA PHE A 93 12.65 -15.15 3.57
C PHE A 93 13.59 -15.99 4.44
N GLN A 94 14.32 -15.32 5.34
CA GLN A 94 15.22 -15.96 6.31
C GLN A 94 14.49 -16.86 7.32
N SER A 95 13.21 -16.58 7.58
CA SER A 95 12.36 -17.34 8.50
C SER A 95 10.87 -17.07 8.27
N ASP A 96 10.02 -17.98 8.78
CA ASP A 96 8.55 -17.83 8.78
C ASP A 96 8.07 -16.56 9.50
N LEU A 97 8.87 -16.01 10.43
CA LEU A 97 8.54 -14.75 11.08
C LEU A 97 8.47 -13.60 10.06
N PHE A 98 9.43 -13.50 9.14
CA PHE A 98 9.45 -12.44 8.14
C PHE A 98 8.39 -12.64 7.06
N ALA A 99 8.14 -13.88 6.66
CA ALA A 99 7.03 -14.21 5.79
C ALA A 99 5.70 -13.78 6.40
N ARG A 100 5.46 -14.09 7.69
CA ARG A 100 4.26 -13.66 8.42
C ARG A 100 4.14 -12.14 8.53
N LYS A 101 5.23 -11.41 8.80
CA LYS A 101 5.22 -9.93 8.80
C LYS A 101 4.87 -9.34 7.44
N TRP A 102 5.39 -9.92 6.36
CA TRP A 102 5.03 -9.52 5.00
C TRP A 102 3.55 -9.77 4.70
N ILE A 103 3.02 -10.96 5.01
CA ILE A 103 1.59 -11.28 4.86
C ILE A 103 0.71 -10.35 5.68
N ALA A 104 1.10 -10.03 6.92
CA ALA A 104 0.36 -9.11 7.77
C ALA A 104 0.33 -7.69 7.17
N CYS A 105 1.45 -7.19 6.65
CA CYS A 105 1.51 -5.92 5.93
C CYS A 105 0.58 -5.91 4.71
N CYS A 106 0.59 -6.97 3.90
CA CYS A 106 -0.34 -7.15 2.78
C CYS A 106 -1.80 -7.05 3.22
N ARG A 107 -2.19 -7.80 4.25
CA ARG A 107 -3.58 -7.81 4.75
C ARG A 107 -4.01 -6.46 5.28
N ALA A 108 -3.15 -5.77 6.03
CA ALA A 108 -3.42 -4.42 6.52
C ALA A 108 -3.64 -3.42 5.37
N ALA A 109 -2.89 -3.54 4.26
CA ALA A 109 -3.12 -2.73 3.07
C ALA A 109 -4.48 -3.03 2.44
N LEU A 110 -4.87 -4.31 2.33
CA LEU A 110 -6.19 -4.69 1.78
C LEU A 110 -7.35 -4.24 2.66
N GLU A 111 -7.20 -4.31 3.99
CA GLU A 111 -8.16 -3.74 4.93
C GLU A 111 -8.27 -2.23 4.77
N CYS A 112 -7.14 -1.53 4.56
CA CYS A 112 -7.14 -0.10 4.26
C CYS A 112 -7.88 0.21 2.95
N CYS A 113 -7.66 -0.59 1.91
CA CYS A 113 -8.38 -0.49 0.64
C CYS A 113 -9.88 -0.74 0.82
N ASN A 114 -10.29 -1.67 1.69
CA ASN A 114 -11.70 -1.85 2.04
C ASN A 114 -12.28 -0.58 2.67
N LYS A 115 -11.62 0.00 3.69
CA LYS A 115 -12.03 1.29 4.29
C LYS A 115 -12.13 2.41 3.26
N MET A 116 -11.22 2.46 2.28
CA MET A 116 -11.28 3.44 1.19
C MET A 116 -12.55 3.32 0.36
N GLN A 117 -13.03 2.11 0.14
CA GLN A 117 -14.22 1.85 -0.68
C GLN A 117 -15.52 1.97 0.11
N THR A 118 -15.52 1.68 1.41
CA THR A 118 -16.73 1.59 2.23
C THR A 118 -17.02 2.82 3.08
N ASP A 119 -15.99 3.49 3.60
CA ASP A 119 -16.21 4.57 4.56
C ASP A 119 -16.71 5.83 3.83
N PRO A 120 -17.65 6.59 4.43
CA PRO A 120 -18.22 7.77 3.80
C PRO A 120 -17.14 8.81 3.50
N LEU A 121 -17.22 9.48 2.35
CA LEU A 121 -16.32 10.58 2.02
C LEU A 121 -16.58 11.80 2.92
N PRO A 122 -15.55 12.61 3.21
CA PRO A 122 -15.75 13.90 3.86
C PRO A 122 -16.69 14.82 3.05
N PRO A 123 -17.31 15.84 3.67
CA PRO A 123 -18.12 16.82 2.96
C PRO A 123 -17.37 17.46 1.79
N GLU A 124 -18.07 17.72 0.69
CA GLU A 124 -17.48 18.23 -0.57
C GLU A 124 -16.68 19.53 -0.39
N ASP A 125 -17.15 20.44 0.48
CA ASP A 125 -16.50 21.72 0.76
C ASP A 125 -15.37 21.65 1.81
N SER A 126 -15.06 20.45 2.33
CA SER A 126 -14.01 20.29 3.33
C SER A 126 -12.62 20.18 2.69
N LEU A 127 -11.64 20.88 3.28
CA LEU A 127 -10.23 20.70 2.93
C LEU A 127 -9.62 19.61 3.83
N TYR A 128 -9.18 18.52 3.23
CA TYR A 128 -8.61 17.37 3.94
C TYR A 128 -7.47 16.71 3.14
N CYS A 129 -6.59 16.00 3.86
CA CYS A 129 -5.71 15.00 3.28
C CYS A 129 -6.49 13.69 3.11
N PRO A 130 -6.59 13.15 1.89
CA PRO A 130 -7.36 11.93 1.63
C PRO A 130 -6.72 10.70 2.26
N ARG A 131 -7.55 9.80 2.78
CA ARG A 131 -7.17 8.51 3.34
C ARG A 131 -6.24 7.72 2.41
N THR A 132 -5.24 7.04 2.96
CA THR A 132 -4.23 6.33 2.17
C THR A 132 -3.48 5.28 2.96
N TRP A 133 -2.89 4.32 2.25
CA TRP A 133 -1.88 3.42 2.79
C TRP A 133 -0.50 3.99 2.47
N ASP A 134 0.34 4.19 3.49
CA ASP A 134 1.68 4.78 3.34
C ASP A 134 2.81 3.75 3.25
N GLY A 135 2.46 2.47 3.20
CA GLY A 135 3.41 1.36 3.24
C GLY A 135 3.52 0.66 4.58
N TRP A 136 3.03 1.28 5.66
CA TRP A 136 2.99 0.67 6.99
C TRP A 136 1.62 0.72 7.63
N GLN A 137 0.89 1.83 7.47
CA GLN A 137 -0.33 2.13 8.18
C GLN A 137 -1.40 2.71 7.25
N CYS A 138 -2.66 2.44 7.59
CA CYS A 138 -3.79 3.10 6.99
C CYS A 138 -4.04 4.44 7.69
N TRP A 139 -4.03 5.52 6.92
CA TRP A 139 -4.41 6.85 7.38
C TRP A 139 -5.82 7.16 6.90
N ASP A 140 -6.64 7.69 7.81
CA ASP A 140 -7.99 8.16 7.52
C ASP A 140 -7.96 9.57 6.90
N ASP A 141 -9.10 10.03 6.39
CA ASP A 141 -9.23 11.41 5.93
C ASP A 141 -8.96 12.35 7.09
N THR A 142 -8.01 13.25 6.91
CA THR A 142 -7.54 14.14 7.97
C THR A 142 -7.78 15.58 7.56
N LYS A 143 -8.52 16.35 8.36
CA LYS A 143 -8.81 17.75 8.04
C LYS A 143 -7.52 18.57 7.95
N ALA A 144 -7.49 19.53 7.04
CA ALA A 144 -6.32 20.39 6.87
C ALA A 144 -6.01 21.17 8.16
N GLY A 145 -4.72 21.17 8.53
CA GLY A 145 -4.23 21.79 9.77
C GLY A 145 -4.33 20.89 11.00
N GLU A 146 -4.92 19.70 10.90
CA GLU A 146 -4.96 18.72 11.98
C GLU A 146 -3.83 17.70 11.89
N THR A 147 -3.54 17.04 13.00
CA THR A 147 -2.53 15.97 13.09
C THR A 147 -3.23 14.62 13.21
N ALA A 148 -2.94 13.71 12.28
CA ALA A 148 -3.35 12.33 12.38
C ALA A 148 -2.39 11.54 13.28
N SER A 149 -2.91 10.64 14.12
CA SER A 149 -2.11 9.74 14.94
C SER A 149 -2.75 8.35 14.99
N SER A 150 -1.92 7.30 15.02
CA SER A 150 -2.36 5.92 15.22
C SER A 150 -1.22 5.11 15.84
N PRO A 151 -1.54 4.07 16.65
CA PRO A 151 -0.53 3.24 17.30
C PRO A 151 0.28 2.43 16.28
N CYS A 152 1.49 2.02 16.66
CA CYS A 152 2.35 1.23 15.79
C CYS A 152 1.74 -0.16 15.53
N LEU A 153 1.81 -0.62 14.28
CA LEU A 153 1.29 -1.92 13.87
C LEU A 153 2.29 -3.05 14.16
N GLU A 154 1.78 -4.24 14.45
CA GLU A 154 2.61 -5.40 14.85
C GLU A 154 3.56 -5.88 13.74
N HIS A 155 3.18 -5.69 12.46
CA HIS A 155 4.04 -6.03 11.32
C HIS A 155 5.23 -5.08 11.14
N VAL A 156 5.25 -3.94 11.83
CA VAL A 156 6.43 -3.06 11.86
C VAL A 156 7.58 -3.79 12.57
N TYR A 157 8.75 -3.82 11.94
CA TYR A 157 9.94 -4.46 12.48
C TYR A 157 10.85 -3.42 13.13
N PHE A 158 11.37 -3.73 14.31
CA PHE A 158 12.35 -2.90 15.01
C PHE A 158 13.69 -3.66 15.07
N ARG A 159 14.82 -2.95 14.99
CA ARG A 159 16.16 -3.56 15.17
C ARG A 159 16.39 -4.03 16.62
N SER A 160 15.63 -3.51 17.57
CA SER A 160 15.68 -3.89 18.98
C SER A 160 14.48 -4.77 19.32
N GLU A 161 14.74 -5.90 20.01
CA GLU A 161 13.68 -6.63 20.70
C GLU A 161 13.69 -6.30 22.21
N PRO A 162 12.52 -6.08 22.84
CA PRO A 162 11.19 -6.00 22.22
C PRO A 162 10.94 -4.65 21.51
N SER A 163 9.90 -4.59 20.67
CA SER A 163 9.45 -3.37 20.02
C SER A 163 9.13 -2.28 21.04
N THR A 164 9.71 -1.09 20.90
CA THR A 164 9.54 0.03 21.84
C THR A 164 8.19 0.76 21.70
N CYS A 165 7.38 0.40 20.70
CA CYS A 165 6.04 0.96 20.56
C CYS A 165 5.02 0.22 21.44
N PRO A 166 4.05 0.93 22.02
CA PRO A 166 2.85 0.30 22.58
C PRO A 166 2.12 -0.44 21.44
N SER A 167 1.99 -1.76 21.55
CA SER A 167 1.06 -2.54 20.74
C SER A 167 -0.37 -2.25 21.18
N MET A 168 -1.35 -2.35 20.27
CA MET A 168 -2.76 -2.41 20.65
C MET A 168 -3.06 -3.64 21.52
#